data_AF-A0A6I1NNH5-F1
#
_entry.id   AF-A0A6I1NNH5-F1
#
_cell.length_a   1.000
_cell.length_b   1.000
_cell.length_c   1.000
_cell.angle_alpha   90.00
_cell.angle_beta   90.00
_cell.angle_gamma   90.00
#
_symmetry.space_group_name_H-M   'P 1'
#
loop_
_entity.id
_entity.type
_entity.pdbx_description
1 polymer ?
#
loop_
_entity_poly.entity_id
_entity_poly.type
_entity_poly.pdbx_seq_one_letter_code
_entity_poly.pdbx_strand_id
1 'polypeptide(L)' 'MNIAFIGLGNMGAPMARNLIKAGHQLNLFDLNQSVLAELAQLGGRISASPKAAAEGAELVISMLPAAAHVRSV' A
#
# COMPACT_ATOMS: atom_id res chain seq x y z
N MET A 1 -10.93 0.44 -9.28
CA MET A 1 -9.54 0.50 -9.73
C MET A 1 -8.71 -0.47 -8.89
N ASN A 2 -7.67 -1.04 -9.51
CA ASN A 2 -6.62 -1.81 -8.86
C ASN A 2 -5.43 -0.90 -8.56
N ILE A 3 -5.14 -0.68 -7.27
CA ILE A 3 -4.17 0.31 -6.80
C ILE A 3 -3.08 -0.39 -6.01
N ALA A 4 -1.82 -0.09 -6.31
CA ALA A 4 -0.69 -0.46 -5.45
C ALA A 4 -0.40 0.68 -4.46
N PHE A 5 -0.26 0.35 -3.18
CA PHE A 5 0.14 1.31 -2.14
C PHE A 5 1.40 0.81 -1.44
N ILE A 6 2.50 1.53 -1.61
CA ILE A 6 3.82 1.23 -1.05
C ILE A 6 4.15 2.29 0.00
N GLY A 7 4.20 1.89 1.27
CA GLY A 7 4.40 2.80 2.39
C GLY A 7 3.08 3.16 3.08
N LEU A 8 2.89 2.63 4.27
CA LEU A 8 1.68 2.67 5.09
C LEU A 8 1.98 3.24 6.48
N GLY A 9 2.90 4.22 6.54
CA GLY A 9 3.13 5.01 7.74
C GLY A 9 1.95 5.93 8.08
N ASN A 10 2.19 6.94 8.93
CA ASN A 10 1.17 7.84 9.47
C ASN A 10 0.27 8.50 8.41
N MET A 11 0.78 8.77 7.21
CA MET A 11 -0.02 9.29 6.10
C MET A 11 -0.60 8.18 5.21
N GLY A 12 0.17 7.13 4.91
CA GLY A 12 -0.22 6.09 3.96
C GLY A 12 -1.39 5.24 4.45
N ALA A 13 -1.36 4.79 5.71
CA ALA A 13 -2.40 3.93 6.28
C ALA A 13 -3.81 4.53 6.26
N PRO A 14 -4.07 5.78 6.72
CA PRO A 14 -5.41 6.36 6.65
C PRO A 14 -5.88 6.58 5.20
N MET A 15 -4.98 6.88 4.27
CA MET A 15 -5.31 6.97 2.85
C MET A 15 -5.71 5.61 2.27
N ALA A 16 -4.91 4.57 2.51
CA ALA A 16 -5.21 3.20 2.06
C ALA A 16 -6.55 2.72 2.63
N ARG A 17 -6.82 2.97 3.92
CA ARG A 17 -8.10 2.68 4.57
C ARG A 17 -9.28 3.34 3.84
N ASN A 18 -9.15 4.62 3.48
CA ASN A 18 -10.21 5.34 2.78
C ASN A 18 -10.42 4.81 1.35
N LEU A 19 -9.35 4.46 0.64
CA LEU A 19 -9.46 3.88 -0.70
C LEU A 19 -10.12 2.50 -0.67
N ILE A 20 -9.82 1.67 0.32
CA ILE A 20 -10.50 0.38 0.55
C ILE A 20 -11.99 0.60 0.84
N LYS A 21 -12.33 1.53 1.74
CA LYS A 21 -13.71 1.89 2.06
C LYS A 21 -14.49 2.43 0.85
N ALA A 22 -13.80 3.10 -0.07
CA ALA A 22 -14.37 3.59 -1.33
C ALA A 22 -14.56 2.47 -2.38
N GLY A 23 -14.21 1.22 -2.07
CA GLY A 23 -14.41 0.07 -2.94
C GLY A 23 -13.28 -0.16 -3.95
N HIS A 24 -12.11 0.46 -3.78
CA HIS A 24 -10.95 0.16 -4.60
C HIS A 24 -10.24 -1.11 -4.13
N GLN A 25 -9.71 -1.88 -5.08
CA GLN A 25 -8.87 -3.03 -4.76
C GLN A 25 -7.45 -2.51 -4.50
N LEU A 26 -6.93 -2.75 -3.29
CA LEU A 26 -5.60 -2.30 -2.91
C LEU A 26 -4.65 -3.49 -2.73
N ASN A 27 -3.54 -3.46 -3.45
CA ASN A 27 -2.36 -4.27 -3.19
C ASN A 27 -1.39 -3.44 -2.33
N LEU A 28 -1.03 -3.96 -1.16
CA LEU A 28 -0.38 -3.22 -0.09
C LEU A 28 1.02 -3.77 0.15
N PHE A 29 2.00 -2.88 0.29
CA PHE A 29 3.33 -3.22 0.79
C PHE A 29 3.80 -2.22 1.82
N ASP A 30 4.26 -2.71 2.96
CA ASP A 30 5.00 -1.97 3.98
C ASP A 30 5.91 -2.91 4.76
N LEU A 31 6.93 -2.37 5.42
CA LEU A 31 7.82 -3.16 6.29
C LEU A 31 7.14 -3.49 7.64
N ASN A 32 6.23 -2.63 8.09
CA ASN A 32 5.47 -2.80 9.30
C ASN A 32 4.33 -3.81 9.09
N GLN A 33 4.48 -5.00 9.69
CA GLN A 33 3.50 -6.07 9.55
C GLN A 33 2.19 -5.79 10.29
N SER A 34 2.18 -4.95 11.33
CA SER A 34 0.96 -4.68 12.08
C SER A 34 -0.04 -3.85 11.28
N VAL A 35 0.44 -2.85 10.53
CA VAL A 35 -0.43 -2.03 9.66
C VAL A 35 -0.95 -2.84 8.46
N LEU A 36 -0.13 -3.75 7.94
CA LEU A 36 -0.57 -4.68 6.89
C LEU A 36 -1.70 -5.59 7.39
N ALA A 37 -1.56 -6.15 8.59
CA ALA A 37 -2.60 -6.97 9.20
C ALA A 37 -3.90 -6.18 9.43
N GLU A 38 -3.80 -4.94 9.92
CA GLU A 38 -4.95 -4.06 10.12
C GLU A 38 -5.69 -3.78 8.80
N LEU A 39 -4.97 -3.38 7.74
CA LEU A 39 -5.58 -3.07 6.46
C LEU A 39 -6.08 -4.31 5.72
N ALA A 40 -5.47 -5.48 5.95
CA ALA A 40 -5.97 -6.75 5.43
C ALA A 40 -7.34 -7.12 6.02
N GLN A 41 -7.56 -6.87 7.32
CA GLN A 41 -8.89 -7.05 7.93
C GLN A 41 -9.96 -6.15 7.30
N LEU A 42 -9.56 -5.05 6.67
CA LEU A 42 -10.47 -4.14 5.98
C LEU A 42 -10.67 -4.49 4.50
N GLY A 43 -9.95 -5.49 3.96
CA GLY A 43 -10.06 -5.94 2.57
C GLY A 43 -8.87 -5.59 1.68
N GLY A 44 -7.78 -5.04 2.24
CA GLY A 44 -6.51 -4.87 1.53
C GLY A 44 -5.81 -6.20 1.25
N ARG A 45 -5.08 -6.30 0.13
CA ARG A 45 -4.30 -7.49 -0.24
C ARG A 45 -2.83 -7.26 0.06
N ILE A 46 -2.24 -8.06 0.92
CA ILE A 46 -0.82 -7.94 1.27
C ILE A 46 0.04 -8.51 0.13
N SER A 47 1.03 -7.75 -0.30
CA SER A 47 2.01 -8.15 -1.31
C SER A 47 3.37 -8.42 -0.66
N ALA A 48 4.12 -9.38 -1.20
CA ALA A 48 5.42 -9.78 -0.66
C ALA A 48 6.56 -8.79 -0.95
N SER A 49 6.37 -7.89 -1.92
CA SER A 49 7.35 -6.87 -2.32
C SER A 49 6.66 -5.67 -2.99
N PRO A 50 7.35 -4.52 -3.13
CA PRO A 50 6.83 -3.39 -3.90
C PRO A 50 6.52 -3.78 -5.35
N LYS A 51 7.39 -4.58 -5.96
CA LYS A 51 7.19 -5.12 -7.31
C LYS A 51 5.90 -5.94 -7.41
N ALA A 52 5.69 -6.89 -6.49
CA ALA A 52 4.49 -7.72 -6.46
C ALA A 52 3.22 -6.88 -6.25
N ALA A 53 3.29 -5.80 -5.46
CA ALA A 53 2.16 -4.90 -5.28
C ALA A 53 1.79 -4.15 -6.58
N ALA A 54 2.82 -3.73 -7.32
CA ALA A 54 2.67 -2.95 -8.55
C ALA A 54 2.26 -3.80 -9.77
N GLU A 55 2.46 -5.12 -9.74
CA GLU A 55 2.10 -6.02 -10.83
C GLU A 55 0.59 -5.94 -11.14
N GLY A 56 0.26 -5.47 -12.35
CA GLY A 56 -1.12 -5.32 -12.82
C GLY A 56 -1.90 -4.18 -12.16
N ALA A 57 -1.25 -3.30 -11.38
CA ALA A 57 -1.88 -2.11 -10.83
C ALA A 57 -2.09 -1.04 -11.91
N GLU A 58 -3.22 -0.36 -11.87
CA GLU A 58 -3.53 0.78 -12.76
C GLU A 58 -2.91 2.09 -12.23
N LEU A 59 -2.68 2.14 -10.92
CA LEU A 59 -2.10 3.28 -10.21
C LEU A 59 -1.17 2.76 -9.11
N VAL A 60 0.01 3.37 -8.99
CA VAL A 60 0.95 3.11 -7.90
C VAL A 60 1.09 4.38 -7.06
N ILE A 61 0.88 4.25 -5.75
CA ILE A 61 1.09 5.30 -4.76
C ILE A 61 2.27 4.88 -3.88
N SER A 62 3.36 5.66 -3.90
CA SER A 62 4.47 5.51 -2.95
C SER A 62 4.43 6.62 -1.91
N MET A 63 4.49 6.27 -0.63
CA MET A 63 4.49 7.24 0.48
C MET A 63 5.53 6.83 1.52
N LEU A 64 6.77 7.28 1.33
CA LEU A 64 7.93 6.87 2.14
C LEU A 64 8.61 8.07 2.81
N PRO A 65 9.37 7.86 3.92
CA PRO A 65 9.87 8.97 4.75
C PRO A 65 10.82 9.96 4.06
N ALA A 66 11.54 9.52 3.02
CA ALA A 66 12.52 10.34 2.32
C ALA A 66 12.77 9.86 0.89
N ALA A 67 13.31 10.73 0.04
CA ALA A 67 13.58 10.45 -1.37
C ALA A 67 14.49 9.22 -1.60
N ALA A 68 15.45 8.97 -0.70
CA ALA A 68 16.31 7.78 -0.80
C ALA A 68 15.50 6.48 -0.75
N HIS A 69 14.48 6.41 0.11
CA HIS A 69 13.59 5.24 0.22
C HIS A 69 12.74 5.06 -1.04
N VAL A 70 12.31 6.16 -1.66
CA VAL A 70 11.56 6.12 -2.93
C VAL A 70 12.42 5.59 -4.07
N ARG A 71 13.73 5.89 -4.08
CA ARG A 71 14.64 5.35 -5.11
C ARG A 71 14.96 3.86 -4.95
N SER A 72 14.77 3.30 -3.77
CA SER A 72 15.11 1.90 -3.47
C SER A 72 13.96 0.91 -3.67
N VAL A 73 12.76 1.39 -3.96
CA VAL A 73 11.55 0.57 -4.17
C VAL A 73 11.28 0.26 -5.63
#